data_AF-F9DXV9-F1
#
_entry.id   AF-F9DXV9-F1
#
_cell.length_a   1.000
_cell.length_b   1.000
_cell.length_c   1.000
_cell.angle_alpha   90.00
_cell.angle_beta   90.00
_cell.angle_gamma   90.00
#
_symmetry.space_group_name_H-M   'P 1'
#
loop_
_entity.id
_entity.type
_entity.pdbx_description
1 polymer ?
#
loop_
_entity_poly.entity_id
_entity_poly.type
_entity_poly.pdbx_seq_one_letter_code
_entity_poly.pdbx_strand_id
1 'polypeptide(L)'
;MLNTDTFDKRRFKEIYNMSQGLQKLSVDGELPMFEPLLGDIWASLYKMKPELSEEEIPDDLQINKSFMGKIMNDDSFENYRRFTRLDDLSSAIGTVKFGEKTNEWLIEQKERDEGLQKQMQEIQAMQRQLQKQDQQNEAGNGSEELQEDLKEAMSDLGDQLQQTLQNNSHSFSQAMEQAMQDTKQTKDSLKSLLGGTSAGSGDTELKKIPLRDQISLAEKNRI
;
A
#
# COMPACT_ATOMS: atom_id res chain seq x y z
N MET A 1 -0.87 -10.90 -4.67
CA MET A 1 -0.30 -11.02 -3.32
C MET A 1 1.18 -11.40 -3.40
N LEU A 2 2.00 -10.78 -2.56
CA LEU A 2 3.41 -11.13 -2.39
C LEU A 2 3.55 -12.41 -1.55
N ASN A 3 4.54 -13.24 -1.87
CA ASN A 3 4.87 -14.41 -1.07
C ASN A 3 5.47 -13.96 0.28
N THR A 4 4.64 -13.99 1.33
CA THR A 4 4.97 -13.56 2.68
C THR A 4 4.83 -14.69 3.69
N ASP A 5 5.85 -14.84 4.55
CA ASP A 5 5.86 -15.82 5.63
C ASP A 5 5.30 -15.22 6.94
N THR A 6 5.27 -16.02 7.99
CA THR A 6 4.79 -15.57 9.31
C THR A 6 5.64 -14.44 9.91
N PHE A 7 6.94 -14.41 9.61
CA PHE A 7 7.82 -13.35 10.08
C PHE A 7 7.47 -12.02 9.39
N ASP A 8 7.30 -12.01 8.07
CA ASP A 8 6.94 -10.82 7.31
C ASP A 8 5.62 -10.23 7.82
N LYS A 9 4.59 -11.08 7.96
CA LYS A 9 3.26 -10.66 8.42
C LYS A 9 3.31 -10.04 9.82
N ARG A 10 4.06 -10.66 10.74
CA ARG A 10 4.26 -10.12 12.09
C ARG A 10 5.01 -8.79 12.06
N ARG A 11 6.08 -8.71 11.27
CA ARG A 11 6.91 -7.50 11.20
C ARG A 11 6.14 -6.34 10.58
N PHE A 12 5.41 -6.56 9.49
CA PHE A 12 4.53 -5.55 8.92
C PHE A 12 3.49 -5.06 9.92
N LYS A 13 2.87 -5.97 10.69
CA LYS A 13 1.91 -5.59 11.74
C LYS A 13 2.53 -4.68 12.81
N GLU A 14 3.77 -4.93 13.20
CA GLU A 14 4.51 -4.03 14.10
C GLU A 14 4.72 -2.64 13.48
N ILE A 15 5.16 -2.59 12.21
CA ILE A 15 5.36 -1.34 11.48
C ILE A 15 4.05 -0.56 11.32
N TYR A 16 2.98 -1.25 10.93
CA TYR A 16 1.63 -0.71 10.81
C TYR A 16 1.16 -0.07 12.12
N ASN A 17 1.37 -0.74 13.26
CA ASN A 17 1.01 -0.19 14.57
C ASN A 17 1.85 1.03 14.98
N MET A 18 3.06 1.18 14.43
CA MET A 18 3.94 2.32 14.69
C MET A 18 3.66 3.53 13.78
N SER A 19 3.02 3.30 12.62
CA SER A 19 2.80 4.30 11.57
C SER A 19 1.36 4.79 11.56
N GLN A 20 1.16 6.08 11.85
CA GLN A 20 -0.16 6.69 11.71
C GLN A 20 -0.51 6.88 10.23
N GLY A 21 0.48 7.06 9.36
CA GLY A 21 0.30 7.16 7.92
C GLY A 21 -0.29 5.88 7.32
N LEU A 22 0.25 4.70 7.68
CA LEU A 22 -0.29 3.42 7.22
C LEU A 22 -1.71 3.17 7.74
N GLN A 23 -1.97 3.46 9.01
CA GLN A 23 -3.31 3.33 9.60
C GLN A 23 -4.33 4.28 8.97
N LYS A 24 -3.89 5.49 8.59
CA LYS A 24 -4.77 6.43 7.89
C LYS A 24 -5.07 5.94 6.47
N LEU A 25 -4.06 5.49 5.73
CA LEU A 25 -4.25 4.99 4.37
C LEU A 25 -5.11 3.72 4.31
N SER A 26 -5.06 2.86 5.31
CA SER A 26 -5.92 1.67 5.36
C SER A 26 -7.40 2.02 5.53
N VAL A 27 -7.71 3.14 6.17
CA VAL A 27 -9.08 3.62 6.44
C VAL A 27 -9.59 4.55 5.35
N ASP A 28 -8.76 5.50 4.92
CA ASP A 28 -9.11 6.57 3.97
C ASP A 28 -8.83 6.17 2.51
N GLY A 29 -8.18 5.03 2.28
CA GLY A 29 -7.83 4.55 0.95
C GLY A 29 -9.05 4.21 0.10
N GLU A 30 -8.94 4.44 -1.20
CA GLU A 30 -10.04 4.21 -2.15
C GLU A 30 -10.32 2.73 -2.41
N LEU A 31 -9.32 1.85 -2.26
CA LEU A 31 -9.55 0.41 -2.46
C LEU A 31 -10.23 -0.21 -1.22
N PRO A 32 -11.21 -1.10 -1.45
CA PRO A 32 -11.95 -1.79 -0.38
C PRO A 32 -11.09 -2.65 0.56
N MET A 33 -9.84 -2.96 0.21
CA MET A 33 -8.87 -3.72 1.02
C MET A 33 -7.46 -3.14 0.88
N PHE A 34 -7.32 -1.85 1.21
CA PHE A 34 -6.04 -1.13 1.03
C PHE A 34 -4.93 -1.63 1.97
N GLU A 35 -5.25 -2.09 3.18
CA GLU A 35 -4.24 -2.59 4.14
C GLU A 35 -3.45 -3.80 3.62
N PRO A 36 -4.07 -4.87 3.07
CA PRO A 36 -3.33 -5.94 2.41
C PRO A 36 -2.34 -5.47 1.33
N LEU A 37 -2.71 -4.45 0.54
CA LEU A 37 -1.81 -3.87 -0.47
C LEU A 37 -0.61 -3.20 0.18
N LEU A 38 -0.81 -2.44 1.28
CA LEU A 38 0.29 -1.84 2.04
C LEU A 38 1.24 -2.92 2.58
N GLY A 39 0.71 -4.06 3.02
CA GLY A 39 1.51 -5.20 3.45
C GLY A 39 2.37 -5.79 2.33
N ASP A 40 1.78 -5.98 1.14
CA ASP A 40 2.49 -6.45 -0.05
C ASP A 40 3.58 -5.46 -0.49
N ILE A 41 3.28 -4.15 -0.50
CA ILE A 41 4.24 -3.09 -0.82
C ILE A 41 5.40 -3.13 0.17
N TRP A 42 5.12 -3.14 1.47
CA TRP A 42 6.16 -3.18 2.50
C TRP A 42 7.08 -4.38 2.33
N ALA A 43 6.50 -5.56 2.16
CA ALA A 43 7.27 -6.78 2.01
C ALA A 43 8.10 -6.77 0.72
N SER A 44 7.60 -6.14 -0.36
CA SER A 44 8.36 -5.99 -1.60
C SER A 44 9.59 -5.09 -1.44
N LEU A 45 9.47 -4.02 -0.64
CA LEU A 45 10.54 -3.07 -0.36
C LEU A 45 11.55 -3.63 0.65
N TYR A 46 11.09 -4.40 1.64
CA TYR A 46 11.90 -4.87 2.76
C TYR A 46 12.65 -6.18 2.46
N LYS A 47 11.98 -7.20 1.89
CA LYS A 47 12.51 -8.56 1.81
C LYS A 47 13.80 -8.62 0.98
N MET A 48 14.65 -9.61 1.28
CA MET A 48 15.86 -9.87 0.50
C MET A 48 15.57 -10.20 -0.97
N LYS A 49 14.57 -11.06 -1.19
CA LYS A 49 14.11 -11.49 -2.51
C LYS A 49 12.57 -11.55 -2.49
N PRO A 50 11.87 -10.47 -2.84
CA PRO A 50 10.42 -10.47 -2.93
C PRO A 50 9.99 -11.19 -4.21
N GLU A 51 8.95 -12.01 -4.10
CA GLU A 51 8.38 -12.75 -5.23
C GLU A 51 6.86 -12.68 -5.12
N LEU A 52 6.17 -12.52 -6.24
CA LEU A 52 4.72 -12.65 -6.28
C LEU A 52 4.36 -14.12 -6.07
N SER A 53 3.27 -14.40 -5.37
CA SER A 53 2.80 -15.79 -5.23
C SER A 53 2.35 -16.35 -6.59
N GLU A 54 2.80 -17.56 -6.90
CA GLU A 54 2.35 -18.36 -8.04
C GLU A 54 1.06 -19.13 -7.72
N GLU A 55 0.67 -19.20 -6.44
CA GLU A 55 -0.55 -19.86 -6.01
C GLU A 55 -1.80 -19.09 -6.45
N GLU A 56 -2.93 -19.80 -6.49
CA GLU A 56 -4.24 -19.21 -6.74
C GLU A 56 -4.55 -18.19 -5.64
N ILE A 57 -4.79 -16.94 -6.06
CA ILE A 57 -5.02 -15.83 -5.15
C ILE A 57 -6.53 -15.62 -5.05
N PRO A 58 -7.08 -15.45 -3.83
CA PRO A 58 -8.47 -15.04 -3.67
C PRO A 58 -8.84 -13.86 -4.56
N ASP A 59 -10.03 -13.89 -5.14
CA ASP A 59 -10.47 -12.93 -6.16
C ASP A 59 -10.43 -11.48 -5.65
N ASP A 60 -10.74 -11.28 -4.36
CA ASP A 60 -10.68 -9.99 -3.67
C ASP A 60 -9.26 -9.40 -3.55
N LEU A 61 -8.22 -10.21 -3.79
CA LEU A 61 -6.80 -9.83 -3.68
C LEU A 61 -6.09 -9.83 -5.04
N GLN A 62 -6.80 -10.10 -6.14
CA GLN A 62 -6.28 -10.00 -7.51
C GLN A 62 -5.89 -8.55 -7.85
N ILE A 63 -6.68 -7.57 -7.39
CA ILE A 63 -6.37 -6.13 -7.53
C ILE A 63 -4.95 -5.84 -7.00
N ASN A 64 -4.62 -6.35 -5.81
CA ASN A 64 -3.31 -6.14 -5.22
C ASN A 64 -2.21 -6.80 -6.06
N LYS A 65 -2.48 -7.98 -6.64
CA LYS A 65 -1.53 -8.64 -7.56
C LYS A 65 -1.24 -7.75 -8.78
N SER A 66 -2.25 -7.08 -9.35
CA SER A 66 -2.08 -6.18 -10.50
C SER A 66 -1.20 -4.98 -10.16
N PHE A 67 -1.46 -4.29 -9.04
CA PHE A 67 -0.61 -3.19 -8.58
C PHE A 67 0.82 -3.65 -8.29
N MET A 68 0.98 -4.75 -7.55
CA MET A 68 2.30 -5.26 -7.21
C MET A 68 3.06 -5.76 -8.42
N GLY A 69 2.40 -6.39 -9.39
CA GLY A 69 2.99 -6.76 -10.67
C GLY A 69 3.51 -5.54 -11.42
N LYS A 70 2.75 -4.44 -11.42
CA LYS A 70 3.20 -3.20 -12.06
C LYS A 70 4.37 -2.54 -11.32
N ILE A 71 4.31 -2.47 -9.99
CA ILE A 71 5.38 -1.92 -9.15
C ILE A 71 6.68 -2.72 -9.31
N MET A 72 6.60 -4.05 -9.21
CA MET A 72 7.79 -4.92 -9.20
C MET A 72 8.42 -5.13 -10.57
N ASN A 73 7.64 -4.99 -11.65
CA ASN A 73 8.14 -5.07 -13.03
C ASN A 73 8.65 -3.72 -13.56
N ASP A 74 8.60 -2.64 -12.77
CA ASP A 74 9.20 -1.38 -13.16
C ASP A 74 10.73 -1.48 -13.11
N ASP A 75 11.42 -1.08 -14.18
CA ASP A 75 12.89 -1.19 -14.29
C ASP A 75 13.63 -0.46 -13.16
N SER A 76 12.99 0.57 -12.59
CA SER A 76 13.56 1.36 -11.50
C SER A 76 13.42 0.69 -10.13
N PHE A 77 12.51 -0.28 -9.99
CA PHE A 77 12.16 -0.91 -8.71
C PHE A 77 13.35 -1.57 -8.01
N GLU A 78 14.22 -2.25 -8.74
CA GLU A 78 15.42 -2.86 -8.13
C GLU A 78 16.40 -1.81 -7.60
N ASN A 79 16.48 -0.62 -8.24
CA ASN A 79 17.27 0.48 -7.71
C ASN A 79 16.65 1.06 -6.44
N TYR A 80 15.31 1.04 -6.34
CA TYR A 80 14.59 1.49 -5.15
C TYR A 80 14.86 0.57 -3.96
N ARG A 81 14.83 -0.74 -4.22
CA ARG A 81 15.10 -1.76 -3.20
C ARG A 81 16.50 -1.72 -2.63
N ARG A 82 17.50 -1.20 -3.36
CA ARG A 82 18.86 -0.99 -2.78
C ARG A 82 18.83 -0.08 -1.55
N PHE A 83 17.84 0.80 -1.44
CA PHE A 83 17.68 1.74 -0.33
C PHE A 83 16.82 1.18 0.81
N THR A 84 15.85 0.32 0.50
CA THR A 84 14.85 -0.16 1.47
C THR A 84 15.11 -1.56 2.00
N ARG A 85 15.81 -2.41 1.24
CA ARG A 85 16.00 -3.82 1.58
C ARG A 85 16.67 -3.99 2.95
N LEU A 86 16.00 -4.76 3.82
CA LEU A 86 16.38 -5.01 5.22
C LEU A 86 16.51 -3.73 6.09
N ASP A 87 15.95 -2.61 5.64
CA ASP A 87 15.92 -1.34 6.38
C ASP A 87 14.45 -1.02 6.72
N ASP A 88 14.08 -1.27 7.98
CA ASP A 88 12.69 -1.11 8.43
C ASP A 88 12.19 0.33 8.27
N LEU A 89 13.03 1.33 8.59
CA LEU A 89 12.63 2.73 8.50
C LEU A 89 12.33 3.13 7.05
N SER A 90 13.24 2.83 6.13
CA SER A 90 13.07 3.20 4.72
C SER A 90 11.95 2.40 4.06
N SER A 91 11.79 1.13 4.43
CA SER A 91 10.67 0.32 3.97
C SER A 91 9.34 0.85 4.49
N ALA A 92 9.27 1.26 5.77
CA ALA A 92 8.08 1.87 6.34
C ALA A 92 7.74 3.18 5.63
N ILE A 93 8.68 4.12 5.53
CA ILE A 93 8.49 5.40 4.81
C ILE A 93 8.07 5.13 3.37
N GLY A 94 8.80 4.23 2.68
CA GLY A 94 8.52 3.82 1.31
C GLY A 94 7.11 3.28 1.13
N THR A 95 6.66 2.44 2.06
CA THR A 95 5.30 1.89 2.02
C THR A 95 4.25 2.98 2.12
N VAL A 96 4.42 3.95 3.03
CA VAL A 96 3.47 5.06 3.13
C VAL A 96 3.49 5.89 1.84
N LYS A 97 4.65 6.17 1.27
CA LYS A 97 4.76 6.97 0.03
C LYS A 97 4.18 6.26 -1.19
N PHE A 98 4.45 4.98 -1.35
CA PHE A 98 3.86 4.16 -2.42
C PHE A 98 2.35 4.05 -2.23
N GLY A 99 1.87 3.85 -1.00
CA GLY A 99 0.44 3.84 -0.68
C GLY A 99 -0.24 5.18 -0.98
N GLU A 100 0.35 6.30 -0.58
CA GLU A 100 -0.13 7.66 -0.89
C GLU A 100 -0.25 7.87 -2.39
N LYS A 101 0.82 7.60 -3.15
CA LYS A 101 0.84 7.80 -4.60
C LYS A 101 -0.08 6.84 -5.35
N THR A 102 -0.25 5.62 -4.86
CA THR A 102 -1.24 4.69 -5.41
C THR A 102 -2.66 5.21 -5.19
N ASN A 103 -2.95 5.72 -3.98
CA ASN A 103 -4.26 6.28 -3.66
C ASN A 103 -4.57 7.56 -4.45
N GLU A 104 -3.61 8.48 -4.53
CA GLU A 104 -3.72 9.70 -5.36
C GLU A 104 -3.99 9.34 -6.83
N TRP A 105 -3.21 8.42 -7.39
CA TRP A 105 -3.41 7.97 -8.77
C TRP A 105 -4.79 7.35 -8.99
N LEU A 106 -5.29 6.56 -8.04
CA LEU A 106 -6.63 5.97 -8.07
C LEU A 106 -7.73 7.03 -8.05
N ILE A 107 -7.60 8.05 -7.20
CA ILE A 107 -8.52 9.19 -7.16
C ILE A 107 -8.56 9.86 -8.54
N GLU A 108 -7.41 10.13 -9.13
CA GLU A 108 -7.33 10.73 -10.47
C GLU A 108 -7.98 9.84 -11.55
N GLN A 109 -7.82 8.51 -11.48
CA GLN A 109 -8.45 7.60 -12.45
C GLN A 109 -9.97 7.58 -12.27
N LYS A 110 -10.43 7.53 -11.02
CA LYS A 110 -11.85 7.56 -10.67
C LYS A 110 -12.54 8.84 -11.16
N GLU A 111 -11.87 9.98 -11.07
CA GLU A 111 -12.39 11.26 -11.57
C GLU A 111 -12.49 11.31 -13.11
N ARG A 112 -11.71 10.49 -13.82
CA ARG A 112 -11.67 10.45 -15.29
C ARG A 112 -12.55 9.36 -15.90
N ASP A 113 -12.91 8.35 -15.11
CA ASP A 113 -13.69 7.19 -15.52
C ASP A 113 -14.94 7.05 -14.64
N GLU A 114 -16.08 7.55 -15.15
CA GLU A 114 -17.37 7.43 -14.47
C GLU A 114 -17.79 5.98 -14.22
N GLY A 115 -17.36 5.04 -15.07
CA GLY A 115 -17.63 3.61 -14.90
C GLY A 115 -16.89 3.05 -13.69
N LEU A 116 -15.59 3.34 -13.60
CA LEU A 116 -14.76 2.98 -12.44
C LEU A 116 -15.33 3.57 -11.14
N GLN A 117 -15.74 4.84 -11.18
CA GLN A 117 -16.36 5.50 -10.04
C GLN A 117 -17.62 4.79 -9.56
N LYS A 118 -18.52 4.42 -10.48
CA LYS A 118 -19.77 3.73 -10.13
C LYS A 118 -19.51 2.35 -9.53
N GLN A 119 -18.65 1.55 -10.15
CA GLN A 119 -18.30 0.22 -9.64
C GLN A 119 -17.71 0.28 -8.22
N MET A 120 -16.79 1.21 -7.96
CA MET A 120 -16.21 1.37 -6.62
C MET A 120 -17.26 1.79 -5.59
N GLN A 121 -18.21 2.65 -5.96
CA GLN A 121 -19.33 3.04 -5.09
C GLN A 121 -20.27 1.88 -4.80
N GLU A 122 -20.58 1.06 -5.79
CA GLU A 122 -21.43 -0.13 -5.65
C GLU A 122 -20.79 -1.15 -4.70
N ILE A 123 -19.50 -1.44 -4.87
CA ILE A 123 -18.75 -2.34 -3.98
C ILE A 123 -18.75 -1.80 -2.54
N GLN A 124 -18.49 -0.50 -2.34
CA GLN A 124 -18.55 0.10 -1.01
C GLN A 124 -19.95 0.01 -0.39
N ALA A 125 -21.01 0.13 -1.19
CA ALA A 125 -22.39 -0.01 -0.71
C ALA A 125 -22.67 -1.47 -0.29
N MET A 126 -22.27 -2.45 -1.10
CA MET A 126 -22.41 -3.88 -0.80
C MET A 126 -21.65 -4.28 0.47
N GLN A 127 -20.40 -3.84 0.62
CA GLN A 127 -19.61 -4.09 1.84
C GLN A 127 -20.29 -3.52 3.10
N ARG A 128 -20.81 -2.29 3.02
CA ARG A 128 -21.54 -1.67 4.14
C ARG A 128 -22.84 -2.42 4.46
N GLN A 129 -23.49 -3.00 3.46
CA GLN A 129 -24.70 -3.80 3.67
C GLN A 129 -24.37 -5.13 4.35
N LEU A 130 -23.33 -5.83 3.91
CA LEU A 130 -22.85 -7.06 4.57
C LEU A 130 -22.47 -6.81 6.02
N GLN A 131 -21.69 -5.77 6.30
CA GLN A 131 -21.29 -5.42 7.67
C GLN A 131 -22.50 -5.14 8.59
N LYS A 132 -23.59 -4.59 8.05
CA LYS A 132 -24.82 -4.35 8.83
C LYS A 132 -25.57 -5.64 9.11
N GLN A 133 -25.65 -6.55 8.14
CA GLN A 133 -26.29 -7.86 8.31
C GLN A 133 -25.55 -8.73 9.34
N ASP A 134 -24.22 -8.75 9.29
CA ASP A 134 -23.38 -9.47 10.25
C ASP A 134 -23.57 -8.94 11.69
N GLN A 135 -23.69 -7.61 11.86
CA GLN A 135 -23.94 -6.99 13.16
C GLN A 135 -25.35 -7.27 13.71
N GLN A 136 -26.32 -7.54 12.83
CA GLN A 136 -27.71 -7.78 13.20
C GLN A 136 -28.02 -9.28 13.42
N ASN A 137 -27.05 -10.18 13.27
CA ASN A 137 -27.23 -11.65 13.34
C ASN A 137 -28.35 -12.16 12.42
N GLU A 138 -28.66 -11.45 11.34
CA GLU A 138 -29.65 -11.86 10.33
C GLU A 138 -28.95 -12.66 9.22
N ALA A 139 -28.19 -13.68 9.60
CA ALA A 139 -27.55 -14.61 8.68
C ALA A 139 -28.61 -15.55 8.07
N GLY A 140 -29.28 -15.09 7.02
CA GLY A 140 -30.13 -15.90 6.13
C GLY A 140 -29.57 -15.95 4.71
N ASN A 141 -30.25 -16.65 3.78
CA ASN A 141 -29.83 -16.82 2.37
C ASN A 141 -29.47 -15.50 1.64
N GLY A 142 -30.04 -14.35 2.03
CA GLY A 142 -29.72 -13.06 1.42
C GLY A 142 -28.32 -12.52 1.74
N SER A 143 -27.63 -13.08 2.74
CA SER A 143 -26.22 -12.78 3.02
C SER A 143 -25.28 -13.55 2.08
N GLU A 144 -25.65 -14.78 1.71
CA GLU A 144 -24.87 -15.61 0.78
C GLU A 144 -24.93 -15.03 -0.66
N GLU A 145 -26.12 -14.65 -1.13
CA GLU A 145 -26.30 -14.01 -2.45
C GLU A 145 -25.52 -12.69 -2.54
N LEU A 146 -25.61 -11.84 -1.52
CA LEU A 146 -24.86 -10.57 -1.48
C LEU A 146 -23.34 -10.77 -1.41
N GLN A 147 -22.85 -11.85 -0.79
CA GLN A 147 -21.44 -12.20 -0.80
C GLN A 147 -20.97 -12.64 -2.20
N GLU A 148 -21.80 -13.39 -2.92
CA GLU A 148 -21.52 -13.81 -4.30
C GLU A 148 -21.52 -12.61 -5.25
N ASP A 149 -22.52 -11.71 -5.15
CA ASP A 149 -22.59 -10.46 -5.91
C ASP A 149 -21.37 -9.56 -5.64
N LEU A 150 -20.97 -9.42 -4.38
CA LEU A 150 -19.78 -8.66 -4.01
C LEU A 150 -18.52 -9.27 -4.63
N LYS A 151 -18.43 -10.61 -4.66
CA LYS A 151 -17.29 -11.32 -5.22
C LYS A 151 -17.19 -11.09 -6.73
N GLU A 152 -18.30 -11.17 -7.45
CA GLU A 152 -18.36 -10.86 -8.89
C GLU A 152 -17.96 -9.41 -9.16
N ALA A 153 -18.54 -8.45 -8.43
CA ALA A 153 -18.19 -7.04 -8.59
C ALA A 153 -16.71 -6.74 -8.26
N MET A 154 -16.14 -7.40 -7.26
CA MET A 154 -14.71 -7.31 -6.95
C MET A 154 -13.83 -7.85 -8.08
N SER A 155 -14.26 -8.93 -8.74
CA SER A 155 -13.58 -9.48 -9.92
C SER A 155 -13.62 -8.49 -11.09
N ASP A 156 -14.79 -7.94 -11.40
CA ASP A 156 -14.98 -6.96 -12.47
C ASP A 156 -14.16 -5.68 -12.23
N LEU A 157 -14.14 -5.19 -10.99
CA LEU A 157 -13.27 -4.07 -10.59
C LEU A 157 -11.79 -4.43 -10.78
N GLY A 158 -11.40 -5.68 -10.47
CA GLY A 158 -10.06 -6.21 -10.71
C GLY A 158 -9.64 -6.09 -12.16
N ASP A 159 -10.49 -6.57 -13.07
CA ASP A 159 -10.25 -6.53 -14.51
C ASP A 159 -10.20 -5.09 -15.02
N GLN A 160 -11.12 -4.23 -14.60
CA GLN A 160 -11.13 -2.82 -15.01
C GLN A 160 -9.90 -2.06 -14.50
N LEU A 161 -9.48 -2.27 -13.25
CA LEU A 161 -8.27 -1.66 -12.70
C LEU A 161 -7.02 -2.18 -13.39
N GLN A 162 -6.95 -3.47 -13.73
CA GLN A 162 -5.85 -4.02 -14.50
C GLN A 162 -5.73 -3.37 -15.88
N GLN A 163 -6.85 -3.21 -16.60
CA GLN A 163 -6.87 -2.50 -17.88
C GLN A 163 -6.48 -1.02 -17.72
N THR A 164 -6.99 -0.37 -16.68
CA THR A 164 -6.67 1.04 -16.38
C THR A 164 -5.18 1.21 -16.09
N LEU A 165 -4.57 0.31 -15.31
CA LEU A 165 -3.14 0.27 -15.04
C LEU A 165 -2.32 0.04 -16.31
N GLN A 166 -2.78 -0.80 -17.23
CA GLN A 166 -2.10 -1.02 -18.51
C GLN A 166 -2.16 0.22 -19.40
N ASN A 167 -3.35 0.82 -19.53
CA ASN A 167 -3.59 2.00 -20.37
C ASN A 167 -2.90 3.25 -19.83
N ASN A 168 -2.80 3.38 -18.50
CA ASN A 168 -2.19 4.51 -17.80
C ASN A 168 -0.87 4.12 -17.12
N SER A 169 -0.18 3.12 -17.66
CA SER A 169 1.05 2.54 -17.12
C SER A 169 2.15 3.58 -16.88
N HIS A 170 2.26 4.57 -17.78
CA HIS A 170 3.28 5.63 -17.66
C HIS A 170 3.01 6.56 -16.48
N SER A 171 1.77 7.03 -16.29
CA SER A 171 1.44 7.92 -15.17
C SER A 171 1.56 7.20 -13.83
N PHE A 172 1.19 5.91 -13.78
CA PHE A 172 1.40 5.11 -12.57
C PHE A 172 2.88 4.92 -12.25
N SER A 173 3.72 4.58 -13.24
CA SER A 173 5.18 4.50 -13.05
C SER A 173 5.78 5.82 -12.56
N GLN A 174 5.33 6.97 -13.12
CA GLN A 174 5.77 8.29 -12.65
C GLN A 174 5.37 8.55 -11.19
N ALA A 175 4.17 8.15 -10.78
CA ALA A 175 3.73 8.25 -9.39
C ALA A 175 4.61 7.40 -8.45
N MET A 176 4.99 6.19 -8.86
CA MET A 176 5.89 5.33 -8.08
C MET A 176 7.32 5.89 -8.01
N GLU A 177 7.81 6.52 -9.08
CA GLU A 177 9.09 7.22 -9.07
C GLU A 177 9.10 8.39 -8.08
N GLN A 178 8.03 9.19 -8.08
CA GLN A 178 7.88 10.28 -7.11
C GLN A 178 7.84 9.73 -5.67
N ALA A 179 7.09 8.64 -5.43
CA ALA A 179 7.06 7.98 -4.11
C ALA A 179 8.46 7.59 -3.62
N MET A 180 9.32 7.08 -4.52
CA MET A 180 10.71 6.78 -4.16
C MET A 180 11.52 8.04 -3.86
N GLN A 181 11.41 9.09 -4.69
CA GLN A 181 12.12 10.34 -4.45
C GLN A 181 11.74 10.93 -3.09
N ASP A 182 10.44 10.96 -2.78
CA ASP A 182 9.90 11.41 -1.49
C ASP A 182 10.43 10.56 -0.33
N THR A 183 10.58 9.25 -0.54
CA THR A 183 11.13 8.32 0.46
C THR A 183 12.59 8.66 0.80
N LYS A 184 13.43 8.90 -0.23
CA LYS A 184 14.83 9.29 -0.04
C LYS A 184 14.92 10.64 0.66
N GLN A 185 14.19 11.63 0.15
CA GLN A 185 14.16 12.98 0.71
C GLN A 185 13.69 12.96 2.17
N THR A 186 12.66 12.20 2.51
CA THR A 186 12.18 12.09 3.90
C THR A 186 13.27 11.54 4.82
N LYS A 187 13.96 10.46 4.42
CA LYS A 187 15.05 9.88 5.23
C LYS A 187 16.25 10.83 5.34
N ASP A 188 16.61 11.54 4.27
CA ASP A 188 17.72 12.50 4.29
C ASP A 188 17.40 13.75 5.12
N SER A 189 16.15 14.22 5.09
CA SER A 189 15.65 15.28 5.96
C SER A 189 15.73 14.87 7.43
N LEU A 190 15.34 13.64 7.79
CA LEU A 190 15.50 13.13 9.16
C LEU A 190 16.95 13.13 9.62
N LYS A 191 17.87 12.65 8.77
CA LYS A 191 19.30 12.67 9.09
C LYS A 191 19.81 14.10 9.31
N SER A 192 19.36 15.04 8.49
CA SER A 192 19.77 16.44 8.57
C SER A 192 19.24 17.11 9.84
N LEU A 193 17.99 16.83 10.22
CA LEU A 193 17.38 17.33 11.46
C LEU A 193 18.10 16.83 12.71
N LEU A 194 18.56 15.59 12.72
CA LEU A 194 19.22 14.97 13.87
C LEU A 194 20.73 15.20 13.91
N GLY A 195 21.37 15.38 12.76
CA GLY A 195 22.83 15.50 12.65
C GLY A 195 23.39 16.89 13.00
N GLY A 196 22.54 17.92 13.01
CA GLY A 196 23.00 19.30 13.16
C GLY A 196 24.03 19.69 12.08
N THR A 197 25.06 20.46 12.43
CA THR A 197 26.09 20.95 11.49
C THR A 197 27.23 19.97 11.22
N SER A 198 27.20 18.77 11.82
CA SER A 198 28.31 17.80 11.73
C SER A 198 28.03 16.78 10.63
N ALA A 199 28.89 16.71 9.61
CA ALA A 199 28.75 15.70 8.56
C ALA A 199 28.87 14.27 9.15
N GLY A 200 27.87 13.41 8.93
CA GLY A 200 27.89 11.99 9.32
C GLY A 200 27.31 11.65 10.71
N SER A 201 26.97 12.63 11.54
CA SER A 201 26.31 12.40 12.84
C SER A 201 24.85 11.92 12.68
N GLY A 202 24.14 12.39 11.65
CA GLY A 202 22.71 12.13 11.46
C GLY A 202 22.30 10.66 11.44
N ASP A 203 23.05 9.81 10.72
CA ASP A 203 22.81 8.35 10.71
C ASP A 203 23.06 7.71 12.08
N THR A 204 24.05 8.21 12.82
CA THR A 204 24.41 7.67 14.14
C THR A 204 23.37 8.08 15.18
N GLU A 205 22.91 9.33 15.15
CA GLU A 205 21.86 9.81 16.05
C GLU A 205 20.52 9.15 15.74
N LEU A 206 20.16 8.99 14.46
CA LEU A 206 18.93 8.31 14.06
C LEU A 206 18.88 6.87 14.60
N LYS A 207 20.00 6.13 14.58
CA LYS A 207 20.08 4.76 15.13
C LYS A 207 19.88 4.67 16.64
N LYS A 208 20.06 5.75 17.40
CA LYS A 208 19.83 5.77 18.85
C LYS A 208 18.35 5.95 19.20
N ILE A 209 17.56 6.44 18.26
CA ILE A 209 16.13 6.69 18.45
C ILE A 209 15.36 5.37 18.21
N PRO A 210 14.36 5.03 19.03
CA PRO A 210 13.50 3.88 18.77
C PRO A 210 12.79 3.99 17.41
N LEU A 211 12.64 2.87 16.69
CA LEU A 211 12.03 2.85 15.35
C LEU A 211 10.66 3.54 15.28
N ARG A 212 9.81 3.34 16.30
CA ARG A 212 8.51 4.01 16.41
C ARG A 212 8.63 5.54 16.33
N ASP A 213 9.61 6.10 17.02
CA ASP A 213 9.83 7.54 17.06
C ASP A 213 10.47 8.01 15.75
N GLN A 214 11.34 7.20 15.13
CA GLN A 214 11.86 7.49 13.78
C GLN A 214 10.72 7.59 12.75
N ILE A 215 9.78 6.63 12.76
CA ILE A 215 8.61 6.63 11.88
C ILE A 215 7.71 7.85 12.18
N SER A 216 7.41 8.13 13.45
CA SER A 216 6.60 9.29 13.81
C SER A 216 7.23 10.62 13.39
N LEU A 217 8.56 10.75 13.50
CA LEU A 217 9.28 11.93 13.01
C LEU A 217 9.22 12.02 11.49
N ALA A 218 9.35 10.90 10.77
CA ALA A 218 9.25 10.86 9.31
C ALA A 218 7.90 11.39 8.81
N GLU A 219 6.82 10.97 9.48
CA GLU A 219 5.45 11.35 9.13
C GLU A 219 5.13 12.80 9.48
N LYS A 220 5.77 13.38 10.50
CA LYS A 220 5.56 14.79 10.88
C LYS A 220 6.31 15.77 9.99
N ASN A 221 7.44 15.37 9.41
CA ASN A 221 8.26 16.21 8.53
C ASN A 221 7.79 16.19 7.06
N ARG A 222 6.48 16.00 6.84
CA ARG A 222 5.83 15.97 5.53
C ARG A 222 5.43 17.36 5.02
N ILE A 223 6.13 18.42 5.43
CA ILE A 223 5.83 19.81 5.06
C ILE A 223 6.45 20.13 3.70
#